data_AF-A0A7X3TZ49-F1
#
_entry.id   AF-A0A7X3TZ49-F1
#
_cell.length_a   1.000
_cell.length_b   1.000
_cell.length_c   1.000
_cell.angle_alpha   90.00
_cell.angle_beta   90.00
_cell.angle_gamma   90.00
#
_symmetry.space_group_name_H-M   'P 1'
#
loop_
_entity.id
_entity.type
_entity.pdbx_description
1 polymer ?
#
loop_
_entity_poly.entity_id
_entity_poly.type
_entity_poly.pdbx_seq_one_letter_code
_entity_poly.pdbx_strand_id
1 'polypeptide(L)' 'MSRKTGVMICGHGSRDADAVAEFAAVARAVARRLPGRVVESGYLEFARPIIRDGL' A
#
# COMPACT_ATOMS: atom_id res chain seq x y z
N MET A 1 -26.31 -3.20 -8.62
CA MET A 1 -25.05 -2.44 -8.63
C MET A 1 -23.89 -3.41 -8.45
N SER A 2 -22.91 -3.43 -9.36
CA SER A 2 -21.71 -4.27 -9.22
C SER A 2 -20.82 -3.72 -8.10
N ARG A 3 -20.46 -4.57 -7.13
CA ARG A 3 -19.60 -4.20 -5.99
C ARG A 3 -18.16 -4.03 -6.49
N LYS A 4 -17.64 -2.79 -6.46
CA LYS A 4 -16.22 -2.52 -6.69
C LYS A 4 -15.44 -2.81 -5.40
N THR A 5 -14.43 -3.66 -5.48
CA THR A 5 -13.56 -4.01 -4.35
C THR A 5 -12.15 -3.53 -4.63
N GLY A 6 -11.67 -2.58 -3.82
CA GLY A 6 -10.26 -2.18 -3.76
C GLY A 6 -9.48 -2.98 -2.72
N VAL A 7 -8.15 -2.85 -2.76
CA VAL A 7 -7.22 -3.45 -1.81
C VAL A 7 -6.27 -2.38 -1.30
N MET A 8 -6.19 -2.22 0.02
CA MET A 8 -5.23 -1.35 0.68
C MET A 8 -4.18 -2.18 1.39
N ILE A 9 -2.91 -1.97 1.06
CA ILE A 9 -1.77 -2.64 1.70
C ILE A 9 -1.26 -1.74 2.83
N CYS A 10 -1.44 -2.18 4.07
CA CYS A 10 -1.12 -1.40 5.26
C CYS A 10 0.20 -1.85 5.88
N GLY A 11 1.19 -0.97 5.90
CA GLY A 11 2.42 -1.14 6.69
C GLY A 11 2.33 -0.38 8.01
N HIS A 12 3.10 -0.78 9.02
CA HIS A 12 3.25 0.03 10.23
C HIS A 12 4.01 1.34 9.92
N GLY A 13 5.05 1.24 9.08
CA GLY A 13 5.95 2.32 8.70
C GLY A 13 7.20 2.39 9.58
N SER A 14 8.26 2.96 9.01
CA SER A 14 9.62 2.93 9.56
C SER A 14 10.32 4.25 9.28
N ARG A 15 11.31 4.60 10.11
CA ARG A 15 12.26 5.70 9.86
C ARG A 15 13.46 5.26 9.01
N ASP A 16 13.63 3.96 8.85
CA ASP A 16 14.63 3.36 7.98
C ASP A 16 14.15 3.43 6.52
N ALA A 17 14.95 4.10 5.67
CA ALA A 17 14.65 4.27 4.25
C ALA A 17 14.64 2.93 3.49
N ASP A 18 15.48 1.98 3.89
CA ASP A 18 15.57 0.67 3.23
C ASP A 18 14.32 -0.15 3.52
N ALA A 19 13.86 -0.15 4.79
CA ALA A 19 12.61 -0.80 5.18
C ALA A 19 11.38 -0.23 4.42
N VAL A 20 11.34 1.09 4.22
CA VAL A 20 10.29 1.75 3.43
C VAL A 20 10.37 1.34 1.95
N ALA A 21 11.59 1.26 1.39
CA ALA A 21 11.80 0.86 0.01
C ALA A 21 11.41 -0.61 -0.24
N GLU A 22 11.73 -1.51 0.69
CA GLU A 22 11.37 -2.92 0.64
C GLU A 22 9.85 -3.13 0.69
N PHE A 23 9.17 -2.47 1.64
CA PHE A 23 7.71 -2.50 1.71
C PHE A 23 7.09 -2.02 0.40
N ALA A 24 7.56 -0.88 -0.13
CA ALA A 24 7.05 -0.34 -1.38
C ALA A 24 7.28 -1.31 -2.56
N ALA A 25 8.38 -2.06 -2.58
CA ALA A 25 8.64 -3.08 -3.58
C ALA A 25 7.63 -4.23 -3.50
N VAL A 26 7.32 -4.72 -2.30
CA VAL A 26 6.29 -5.74 -2.07
C VAL A 26 4.92 -5.24 -2.49
N ALA A 27 4.53 -4.03 -2.07
CA ALA A 27 3.24 -3.43 -2.43
C ALA A 27 3.05 -3.33 -3.95
N ARG A 28 4.08 -2.85 -4.68
CA ARG A 28 4.07 -2.84 -6.15
C ARG A 28 3.95 -4.24 -6.75
N ALA A 29 4.60 -5.23 -6.15
CA ALA A 29 4.55 -6.62 -6.62
C ALA A 29 3.17 -7.27 -6.40
N VAL A 30 2.47 -6.90 -5.33
CA VAL A 30 1.09 -7.33 -5.07
C VAL A 30 0.13 -6.66 -6.05
N ALA A 31 0.26 -5.35 -6.28
CA ALA A 31 -0.59 -4.63 -7.25
C ALA A 31 -0.55 -5.25 -8.65
N ARG A 32 0.64 -5.63 -9.14
CA ARG A 32 0.81 -6.33 -10.43
C ARG A 32 0.10 -7.69 -10.50
N ARG A 33 -0.14 -8.35 -9.37
CA ARG A 33 -0.82 -9.66 -9.30
C ARG A 33 -2.35 -9.55 -9.18
N LEU A 34 -2.87 -8.34 -9.02
CA LEU A 34 -4.30 -8.08 -8.88
C LEU A 34 -4.82 -7.18 -10.00
N PRO A 35 -4.70 -7.59 -11.28
CA PRO A 35 -5.19 -6.80 -12.40
C PRO A 35 -6.71 -6.59 -12.27
N GLY A 36 -7.16 -5.38 -12.59
CA GLY A 36 -8.59 -5.00 -12.53
C GLY A 36 -9.10 -4.60 -11.15
N ARG A 37 -8.25 -4.56 -10.12
CA ARG A 37 -8.58 -4.00 -8.80
C ARG A 37 -7.83 -2.69 -8.58
N VAL A 38 -8.45 -1.76 -7.85
CA VAL A 38 -7.72 -0.59 -7.34
C VAL A 38 -6.87 -1.07 -6.16
N VAL A 39 -5.56 -0.87 -6.26
CA VAL A 39 -4.60 -1.27 -5.23
C VAL A 39 -3.78 -0.07 -4.82
N GLU A 40 -3.84 0.28 -3.54
CA GLU A 40 -3.00 1.32 -2.93
C GLU A 40 -2.22 0.75 -1.73
N SER A 41 -1.27 1.53 -1.24
CA SER A 41 -0.46 1.17 -0.07
C SER A 41 -0.18 2.39 0.78
N GLY A 42 -0.15 2.23 2.09
CA GLY A 42 0.22 3.30 3.03
C GLY A 42 0.70 2.77 4.37
N TYR A 43 1.10 3.69 5.23
CA TYR A 43 1.70 3.42 6.54
C TYR A 43 0.84 3.93 7.70
N LEU A 44 0.90 3.27 8.86
CA LEU A 44 0.26 3.77 10.08
C LEU A 44 0.96 5.04 10.57
N GLU A 45 2.29 5.03 10.58
CA GLU A 45 3.12 6.13 11.07
C GLU A 45 4.54 6.11 10.47
N PHE A 46 5.36 7.13 10.78
CA PHE A 46 6.79 7.27 10.43
C PHE A 46 7.17 7.34 8.94
N ALA A 47 6.31 6.92 8.03
CA ALA A 47 6.51 6.97 6.58
C ALA A 47 5.26 7.50 5.87
N ARG A 48 5.42 7.87 4.59
CA ARG A 48 4.33 8.39 3.73
C ARG A 48 4.18 7.53 2.47
N PRO A 49 2.96 7.37 1.93
CA PRO A 49 1.69 7.97 2.39
C PRO A 49 1.15 7.30 3.66
N ILE A 50 0.40 8.03 4.51
CA ILE A 50 -0.25 7.40 5.66
C ILE A 50 -1.56 6.73 5.22
N ILE A 51 -1.99 5.67 5.91
CA ILE A 51 -3.16 4.86 5.52
C ILE A 51 -4.42 5.72 5.36
N ARG A 52 -4.59 6.75 6.20
CA ARG A 52 -5.72 7.69 6.13
C ARG A 52 -5.82 8.42 4.78
N ASP A 53 -4.69 8.60 4.11
CA ASP A 53 -4.62 9.33 2.84
C ASP A 53 -4.74 8.41 1.63
N GLY A 54 -4.84 7.08 1.82
CA GLY A 54 -5.01 6.08 0.77
C GLY A 54 -6.42 5.53 0.68
N LEU A 55 -6.79 5.04 -0.51
CA LEU A 55 -8.12 4.61 -0.98
C LEU A 55 -9.34 5.28 -0.33
#